data_AF-A0A645IJM0-F1
#
_entry.id   AF-A0A645IJM0-F1
#
_cell.length_a   1.000
_cell.length_b   1.000
_cell.length_c   1.000
_cell.angle_alpha   90.00
_cell.angle_beta   90.00
_cell.angle_gamma   90.00
#
_symmetry.space_group_name_H-M   'P 1'
#
loop_
_entity.id
_entity.type
_entity.pdbx_description
1 polymer ?
#
loop_
_entity_poly.entity_id
_entity_poly.type
_entity_poly.pdbx_seq_one_letter_code
_entity_poly.pdbx_strand_id
1 'polypeptide(L)' 'MSDLIFSNMSKRMAEMIREDMDFMGPVRLRDVEEAQQNIVNTIRRLEEAGEIVISRGGGDEIIV' A
#
# COMPACT_ATOMS: atom_id res chain seq x y z
N MET A 1 1.96 10.38 1.78
CA MET A 1 1.63 8.94 1.76
C MET A 1 2.54 8.19 0.77
N SER A 2 2.59 8.61 -0.49
CA SER A 2 3.50 8.07 -1.51
C SER A 2 4.98 8.06 -1.09
N ASP A 3 5.45 9.15 -0.48
CA ASP A 3 6.87 9.28 -0.12
C ASP A 3 7.36 8.24 0.89
N LEU A 4 6.48 7.81 1.81
CA LEU A 4 6.77 6.75 2.77
C LEU A 4 6.95 5.40 2.07
N ILE A 5 6.19 5.12 1.02
CA ILE A 5 6.35 3.89 0.25
C ILE A 5 7.66 3.95 -0.53
N PHE A 6 7.91 5.04 -1.26
CA PHE A 6 9.13 5.17 -2.07
C PHE A 6 10.41 5.21 -1.23
N SER A 7 10.39 5.76 -0.02
CA SER A 7 11.57 5.76 0.86
C SER A 7 11.98 4.37 1.33
N ASN A 8 11.05 3.41 1.31
CA ASN A 8 11.29 2.01 1.67
C ASN A 8 11.65 1.13 0.46
N MET A 9 11.88 1.72 -0.71
CA MET A 9 12.28 1.01 -1.93
C MET A 9 13.76 1.31 -2.28
N SER A 10 14.36 0.44 -3.09
CA SER A 10 15.64 0.78 -3.72
C SER A 10 15.44 1.90 -4.76
N LYS A 11 16.47 2.73 -4.97
CA LYS A 11 16.41 3.87 -5.91
C LYS A 11 15.91 3.47 -7.29
N ARG A 12 16.46 2.38 -7.84
CA ARG A 12 16.07 1.83 -9.15
C ARG A 12 14.60 1.42 -9.21
N MET A 13 14.07 0.81 -8.15
CA MET A 13 12.65 0.40 -8.11
C MET A 13 11.71 1.59 -8.00
N ALA A 14 12.08 2.59 -7.19
CA ALA A 14 11.31 3.81 -7.06
C ALA A 14 11.24 4.60 -8.38
N GLU A 15 12.36 4.67 -9.12
CA GLU A 15 12.40 5.28 -10.46
C GLU A 15 11.51 4.53 -11.45
N MET A 16 11.62 3.21 -11.54
CA MET A 16 10.81 2.37 -12.42
C MET A 16 9.31 2.55 -12.17
N ILE A 17 8.87 2.53 -10.90
CA ILE A 17 7.44 2.70 -10.59
C ILE A 17 6.93 4.09 -10.95
N ARG A 18 7.75 5.15 -10.77
CA ARG A 18 7.34 6.50 -11.16
C ARG A 18 7.17 6.62 -12.67
N GLU A 19 8.12 6.06 -13.44
CA GLU A 19 8.00 6.00 -14.89
C GLU A 19 6.73 5.26 -15.29
N ASP A 20 6.48 4.07 -14.73
CA ASP A 20 5.26 3.31 -15.01
C ASP A 20 4.00 4.13 -14.69
N MET A 21 3.96 4.83 -13.55
CA MET A 21 2.84 5.71 -13.19
C MET A 21 2.65 6.88 -14.15
N ASP A 22 3.72 7.45 -14.70
CA ASP A 22 3.65 8.52 -15.70
C ASP A 22 3.11 8.02 -17.05
N PHE A 23 3.35 6.74 -17.38
CA PHE A 23 2.77 6.08 -18.55
C PHE A 23 1.33 5.58 -18.32
N MET A 24 0.88 5.49 -17.07
CA MET A 24 -0.48 5.09 -16.76
C MET A 24 -1.46 6.18 -17.16
N GLY A 25 -2.38 5.83 -18.06
CA GLY A 25 -3.54 6.66 -18.39
C GLY A 25 -4.55 6.73 -17.24
N PRO A 26 -5.72 7.36 -17.47
CA PRO A 26 -6.76 7.45 -16.45
C PRO A 26 -7.21 6.05 -16.00
N VAL A 27 -7.12 5.81 -14.70
CA VAL A 27 -7.54 4.57 -14.05
C VAL A 27 -8.95 4.71 -13.48
N ARG A 28 -9.72 3.61 -13.47
CA ARG A 28 -11.07 3.62 -12.87
C ARG A 28 -10.95 3.53 -11.36
N LEU A 29 -11.79 4.27 -10.64
CA LEU A 29 -11.80 4.27 -9.18
C LEU A 29 -11.93 2.86 -8.59
N ARG A 30 -12.79 2.02 -9.17
CA ARG A 30 -12.97 0.63 -8.74
C ARG A 30 -11.68 -0.18 -8.77
N ASP A 31 -10.86 0.02 -9.81
CA ASP A 31 -9.61 -0.72 -9.99
C ASP A 31 -8.57 -0.25 -8.96
N VAL A 32 -8.61 1.04 -8.56
CA VAL A 32 -7.79 1.60 -7.47
C VAL A 32 -8.19 0.99 -6.13
N GLU A 33 -9.48 0.92 -5.83
CA GLU A 33 -10.00 0.33 -4.58
C GLU A 33 -9.65 -1.16 -4.47
N GLU A 34 -9.76 -1.91 -5.57
CA GLU A 34 -9.37 -3.33 -5.60
C GLU A 34 -7.86 -3.51 -5.34
N ALA A 35 -7.01 -2.68 -5.97
CA ALA A 35 -5.57 -2.70 -5.73
C ALA A 35 -5.22 -2.37 -4.26
N GLN A 36 -5.89 -1.38 -3.67
CA GLN A 36 -5.73 -1.04 -2.26
C GLN A 36 -6.16 -2.21 -1.35
N GLN A 37 -7.29 -2.85 -1.64
CA GLN A 37 -7.77 -4.00 -0.86
C GLN A 37 -6.79 -5.17 -0.91
N ASN A 38 -6.16 -5.42 -2.07
CA ASN A 38 -5.13 -6.45 -2.21
C ASN A 38 -3.89 -6.16 -1.34
N ILE A 39 -3.50 -4.89 -1.22
CA ILE A 39 -2.43 -4.46 -0.32
C ILE A 39 -2.83 -4.73 1.14
N VAL A 40 -4.04 -4.34 1.55
CA VAL A 40 -4.56 -4.58 2.91
C VAL A 40 -4.62 -6.07 3.25
N ASN A 41 -5.07 -6.91 2.31
CA ASN A 41 -5.11 -8.36 2.51
C ASN A 41 -3.70 -8.94 2.69
N THR A 42 -2.70 -8.41 1.97
CA THR A 42 -1.30 -8.81 2.15
C THR A 42 -0.78 -8.42 3.53
N ILE A 43 -1.09 -7.20 3.99
CA ILE A 43 -0.74 -6.72 5.33
C ILE A 43 -1.35 -7.64 6.41
N ARG A 44 -2.65 -7.94 6.33
CA ARG A 44 -3.34 -8.86 7.28
C ARG A 44 -2.68 -10.23 7.33
N ARG A 45 -2.32 -10.80 6.17
CA ARG A 45 -1.62 -12.10 6.12
C ARG A 45 -0.24 -12.05 6.80
N LEU A 46 0.50 -10.95 6.64
CA LEU A 46 1.79 -10.77 7.30
C LEU A 46 1.63 -10.58 8.82
N GLU A 47 0.54 -9.95 9.27
CA GLU A 47 0.21 -9.82 10.69
C GLU A 47 -0.12 -11.19 11.31
N GLU A 48 -0.94 -12.00 10.63
CA GLU A 48 -1.26 -13.37 11.06
C GLU A 48 -0.01 -14.27 11.13
N ALA A 49 0.96 -14.05 10.25
CA ALA A 49 2.25 -14.75 10.27
C ALA A 49 3.21 -14.23 11.37
N GLY A 50 2.87 -13.11 12.03
CA GLY A 50 3.72 -12.46 13.03
C GLY A 50 4.91 -11.70 12.45
N GLU A 51 4.96 -11.48 11.13
CA GLU A 51 6.05 -10.75 10.46
C GLU A 51 5.92 -9.24 10.63
N ILE A 52 4.71 -8.74 10.81
CA ILE A 52 4.43 -7.33 11.11
C ILE A 52 3.59 -7.20 12.37
N VAL A 53 3.78 -6.10 13.09
CA VAL A 53 2.93 -5.71 14.22
C VAL A 53 2.22 -4.42 13.84
N ILE A 54 0.90 -4.48 13.74
CA ILE A 54 0.09 -3.28 13.50
C ILE A 54 -0.13 -2.60 14.85
N SER A 55 0.68 -1.60 15.15
CA SER A 55 0.40 -0.71 16.27
C SER A 55 -0.80 0.17 15.91
N ARG A 56 -2.00 -0.28 16.27
CA ARG A 56 -3.15 0.61 16.42
C ARG A 56 -2.81 1.52 17.60
N GLY A 57 -2.25 2.69 17.32
CA GLY A 57 -2.10 3.73 18.34
C GLY A 57 -3.41 3.86 19.10
N GLY A 58 -3.35 3.86 20.44
CA GLY A 58 -4.53 3.73 21.30
C GLY A 58 -5.71 4.58 20.84
N GLY A 59 -6.78 3.90 20.44
CA GLY A 59 -7.98 4.51 19.89
C GLY A 59 -8.62 3.59 18.86
N ASP A 60 -9.45 2.68 19.34
CA ASP A 60 -10.41 1.95 18.51
C ASP A 60 -11.16 2.92 17.57
N GLU A 61 -10.99 2.74 16.27
CA GLU A 61 -12.07 3.02 15.32
C GLU A 61 -12.26 1.78 14.45
N ILE A 62 -13.07 0.87 14.96
CA ILE A 62 -13.88 -0.01 14.12
C ILE A 62 -14.87 0.92 13.42
N ILE A 63 -14.65 1.22 12.14
CA ILE A 63 -15.69 1.78 11.29
C ILE A 63 -16.36 0.59 10.60
N VAL A 64 -17.64 0.40 10.93
CA VAL A 64 -18.58 -0.54 10.28
C VAL A 64 -18.96 -0.03 8.89
#